data_AF-A0A966W0F5-F1
#
_entry.id   AF-A0A966W0F5-F1
#
_cell.length_a   1.000
_cell.length_b   1.000
_cell.length_c   1.000
_cell.angle_alpha   90.00
_cell.angle_beta   90.00
_cell.angle_gamma   90.00
#
_symmetry.space_group_name_H-M   'P 1'
#
loop_
_entity.id
_entity.type
_entity.pdbx_description
1 polymer ?
#
loop_
_entity_poly.entity_id
_entity_poly.type
_entity_poly.pdbx_seq_one_letter_code
_entity_poly.pdbx_strand_id
1 'polypeptide(L)'
;MTLVLTVVLVALIFEYINGFHDTANSIATVVSTKVLTPRQAIVLASATNLFGALFFGTAVAKTISSGLVEAKFVTTHTIICALLGAIFWNLLTWWFGLPSSSSHALVGGLVGATLASSHGDWAALIWSKPPAATAHWFEGSGLLYKVFLPMVLSPLAGLVFGFIIMTALYMFCLRWRPRTVSNTFGKLQIFSAGYMGLSHGQNDAQKTMGIIALALVAGTKAGDLAGIP
;
A
#
# COMPACT_ATOMS: atom_id res chain seq x y z
N MET A 1 -22.08 16.14 3.68
CA MET A 1 -21.08 16.65 2.68
C MET A 1 -19.75 17.11 3.27
N THR A 2 -19.73 18.00 4.26
CA THR A 2 -18.47 18.52 4.88
C THR A 2 -17.57 17.39 5.39
N LEU A 3 -18.12 16.39 6.08
CA LEU A 3 -17.35 15.25 6.60
C LEU A 3 -16.72 14.39 5.49
N VAL A 4 -17.41 14.17 4.37
CA VAL A 4 -16.88 13.39 3.23
C VAL A 4 -15.74 14.16 2.55
N LEU A 5 -15.91 15.47 2.35
CA LEU A 5 -14.83 16.32 1.81
C LEU A 5 -13.61 16.34 2.73
N THR A 6 -13.82 16.39 4.06
CA THR A 6 -12.74 16.26 5.03
C THR A 6 -12.03 14.91 4.91
N VAL A 7 -12.76 13.79 4.77
CA VAL A 7 -12.12 12.48 4.56
C VAL A 7 -11.28 12.47 3.30
N VAL A 8 -11.80 12.99 2.18
CA VAL A 8 -11.04 13.07 0.92
C VAL A 8 -9.76 13.89 1.12
N LEU A 9 -9.86 15.05 1.78
CA LEU A 9 -8.69 15.88 2.06
C LEU A 9 -7.65 15.14 2.91
N VAL A 10 -8.08 14.51 4.00
CA VAL A 10 -7.18 13.75 4.89
C VAL A 10 -6.59 12.54 4.17
N ALA A 11 -7.35 11.86 3.33
CA ALA A 11 -6.88 10.72 2.54
C ALA A 11 -5.83 11.16 1.50
N LEU A 12 -6.00 12.33 0.88
CA LEU A 12 -4.98 12.92 -0.01
C LEU A 12 -3.71 13.32 0.74
N ILE A 13 -3.85 13.85 1.96
CA ILE A 13 -2.70 14.14 2.84
C ILE A 13 -1.97 12.84 3.19
N PHE A 14 -2.70 11.79 3.55
CA PHE A 14 -2.13 10.47 3.81
C PHE A 14 -1.38 9.93 2.57
N GLU A 15 -1.97 10.03 1.38
CA GLU A 15 -1.34 9.59 0.13
C GLU A 15 -0.06 10.36 -0.16
N TYR A 16 -0.06 11.69 0.03
CA TYR A 16 1.14 12.51 -0.12
C TYR A 16 2.25 12.07 0.86
N ILE A 17 1.87 11.84 2.12
CA ILE A 17 2.82 11.40 3.16
C ILE A 17 3.39 10.02 2.83
N ASN A 18 2.51 9.11 2.42
CA ASN A 18 2.89 7.78 1.98
C ASN A 18 3.87 7.85 0.80
N GLY A 19 3.59 8.70 -0.19
CA GLY A 19 4.42 8.87 -1.37
C GLY A 19 5.86 9.26 -1.04
N PHE A 20 6.09 10.25 -0.18
CA PHE A 20 7.48 10.62 0.16
C PHE A 20 8.16 9.60 1.08
N HIS A 21 7.42 8.90 1.94
CA HIS A 21 7.95 7.86 2.83
C HIS A 21 8.47 6.68 2.01
N ASP A 22 7.69 6.23 1.04
CA ASP A 22 8.01 5.08 0.20
C ASP A 22 8.85 5.41 -1.05
N THR A 23 9.00 6.69 -1.42
CA THR A 23 9.82 7.10 -2.57
C THR A 23 11.21 6.48 -2.48
N ALA A 24 11.82 6.48 -1.29
CA ALA A 24 13.14 5.89 -1.03
C ALA A 24 13.20 4.40 -1.46
N ASN A 25 12.15 3.62 -1.21
CA ASN A 25 12.10 2.19 -1.54
C ASN A 25 12.13 1.95 -3.06
N SER A 26 11.55 2.85 -3.86
CA SER A 26 11.50 2.71 -5.32
C SER A 26 12.76 3.21 -6.04
N ILE A 27 13.47 4.19 -5.49
CA ILE A 27 14.61 4.85 -6.17
C ILE A 27 15.99 4.49 -5.61
N ALA A 28 16.09 3.90 -4.43
CA ALA A 28 17.36 3.67 -3.74
C ALA A 28 18.37 2.88 -4.59
N THR A 29 17.91 1.88 -5.35
CA THR A 29 18.78 1.04 -6.16
C THR A 29 19.45 1.84 -7.28
N VAL A 30 18.69 2.62 -8.06
CA VAL A 30 19.22 3.35 -9.24
C VAL A 30 20.05 4.57 -8.87
N VAL A 31 19.75 5.17 -7.71
CA VAL A 31 20.53 6.29 -7.16
C VAL A 31 21.84 5.80 -6.54
N SER A 32 21.82 4.69 -5.79
CA SER A 32 23.05 4.14 -5.18
C SER A 32 24.04 3.60 -6.20
N THR A 33 23.56 3.01 -7.31
CA THR A 33 24.42 2.57 -8.43
C THR A 33 24.87 3.71 -9.34
N LYS A 34 24.44 4.95 -9.07
CA LYS A 34 24.75 6.17 -9.85
C LYS A 34 24.35 6.07 -11.33
N VAL A 35 23.38 5.21 -11.64
CA VAL A 35 22.80 5.08 -13.00
C VAL A 35 21.97 6.32 -13.32
N LEU A 36 21.21 6.81 -12.34
CA LEU A 36 20.42 8.03 -12.44
C LEU A 36 20.79 9.01 -11.32
N THR A 37 20.71 10.30 -11.63
CA THR A 37 20.73 11.33 -10.58
C THR A 37 19.46 11.25 -9.74
N PRO A 38 19.47 11.70 -8.46
CA PRO A 38 18.28 11.69 -7.61
C PRO A 38 17.06 12.33 -8.26
N ARG A 39 17.25 13.46 -8.97
CA ARG A 39 16.16 14.15 -9.68
C ARG A 39 15.56 13.30 -10.79
N GLN A 40 16.40 12.65 -11.62
CA GLN A 40 15.92 11.77 -12.68
C GLN A 40 15.18 10.55 -12.12
N ALA A 41 15.68 9.97 -11.03
CA ALA A 41 15.04 8.83 -10.38
C ALA A 41 13.66 9.20 -9.82
N ILE A 42 13.51 10.39 -9.20
CA ILE A 42 12.22 10.89 -8.73
C ILE A 42 11.25 11.10 -9.89
N VAL A 43 11.70 11.69 -11.01
CA VAL A 43 10.84 11.89 -12.19
C VAL A 43 10.36 10.54 -12.74
N LEU A 44 11.27 9.58 -12.90
CA LEU A 44 10.91 8.23 -13.34
C LEU A 44 9.91 7.55 -12.39
N ALA A 45 10.18 7.60 -11.08
CA ALA A 45 9.32 7.00 -10.06
C ALA A 45 7.94 7.66 -10.04
N SER A 46 7.86 8.99 -10.05
CA SER A 46 6.59 9.71 -10.06
C SER A 46 5.74 9.42 -11.31
N ALA A 47 6.35 9.41 -12.51
CA ALA A 47 5.65 9.11 -13.75
C ALA A 47 5.14 7.66 -13.81
N THR A 48 5.98 6.70 -13.40
CA THR A 48 5.61 5.28 -13.38
C THR A 48 4.59 4.96 -12.30
N ASN A 49 4.69 5.60 -11.12
CA ASN A 49 3.71 5.45 -10.05
C ASN A 49 2.34 5.99 -10.48
N LEU A 50 2.30 7.18 -11.10
CA LEU A 50 1.07 7.73 -11.68
C LEU A 50 0.47 6.81 -12.75
N PHE A 51 1.30 6.25 -13.63
CA PHE A 51 0.82 5.30 -14.64
C PHE A 51 0.27 4.02 -14.00
N GLY A 52 0.94 3.49 -12.98
CA GLY A 52 0.46 2.35 -12.19
C GLY A 52 -0.91 2.61 -11.57
N ALA A 53 -1.06 3.80 -10.96
CA ALA A 53 -2.28 4.26 -10.32
C ALA A 53 -3.47 4.42 -11.29
N LEU A 54 -3.22 4.89 -12.51
CA LEU A 54 -4.28 5.18 -13.49
C LEU A 54 -4.76 3.95 -14.27
N PHE A 55 -3.86 3.02 -14.58
CA PHE A 55 -4.15 1.95 -15.55
C PHE A 55 -4.33 0.56 -14.94
N PHE A 56 -3.97 0.34 -13.67
CA PHE A 56 -3.93 -1.01 -13.09
C PHE A 56 -4.81 -1.19 -11.84
N GLY A 57 -5.88 -1.99 -12.02
CA GLY A 57 -6.59 -2.76 -10.99
C GLY A 57 -7.35 -2.01 -9.89
N THR A 58 -8.19 -2.74 -9.14
CA THR A 58 -8.94 -2.26 -7.97
C THR A 58 -8.93 -3.28 -6.81
N ALA A 59 -8.06 -4.30 -6.89
CA ALA A 59 -8.05 -5.44 -5.99
C ALA A 59 -7.65 -5.06 -4.55
N VAL A 60 -6.65 -4.19 -4.38
CA VAL A 60 -6.23 -3.67 -3.07
C VAL A 60 -7.32 -2.77 -2.51
N ALA A 61 -7.95 -1.94 -3.34
CA ALA A 61 -9.06 -1.08 -2.92
C ALA A 61 -10.21 -1.92 -2.34
N LYS A 62 -10.58 -3.03 -2.99
CA LYS A 62 -11.59 -3.97 -2.48
C LYS A 62 -11.18 -4.64 -1.17
N THR A 63 -9.88 -4.88 -0.98
CA THR A 63 -9.33 -5.50 0.22
C THR A 63 -9.36 -4.54 1.41
N ILE A 64 -9.02 -3.26 1.18
CA ILE A 64 -9.07 -2.20 2.20
C ILE A 64 -10.52 -1.82 2.53
N SER A 65 -11.39 -1.72 1.52
CA SER A 65 -12.77 -1.29 1.73
C SER A 65 -13.68 -2.38 2.31
N SER A 66 -13.28 -3.66 2.25
CA SER A 66 -14.14 -4.77 2.68
C SER A 66 -13.40 -5.96 3.30
N GLY A 67 -14.00 -6.53 4.35
CA GLY A 67 -13.56 -7.80 4.93
C GLY A 67 -12.42 -7.71 5.94
N LEU A 68 -12.09 -6.51 6.45
CA LEU A 68 -11.20 -6.32 7.60
C LEU A 68 -11.98 -6.03 8.89
N VAL A 69 -13.01 -5.18 8.79
CA VAL A 69 -13.83 -4.70 9.90
C VAL A 69 -15.31 -4.75 9.56
N GLU A 70 -16.16 -4.87 10.58
CA GLU A 70 -17.62 -4.87 10.38
C GLU A 70 -18.11 -3.48 9.96
N ALA A 71 -18.70 -3.39 8.77
CA ALA A 71 -19.12 -2.13 8.15
C ALA A 71 -20.21 -1.35 8.95
N LYS A 72 -20.85 -1.95 9.96
CA LYS A 72 -21.81 -1.27 10.83
C LYS A 72 -21.15 -0.25 11.78
N PHE A 73 -19.89 -0.46 12.14
CA PHE A 73 -19.15 0.42 13.06
C PHE A 73 -18.23 1.40 12.32
N VAL A 74 -18.19 1.32 10.99
CA VAL A 74 -17.41 2.22 10.15
C VAL A 74 -18.25 3.43 9.82
N THR A 75 -18.05 4.50 10.58
CA THR A 75 -18.62 5.82 10.30
C THR A 75 -17.58 6.73 9.66
N THR A 76 -18.01 7.86 9.08
CA THR A 76 -17.11 8.87 8.53
C THR A 76 -16.11 9.37 9.59
N HIS A 77 -16.53 9.50 10.86
CA HIS A 77 -15.64 9.86 11.98
C HIS A 77 -14.59 8.78 12.24
N THR A 78 -14.99 7.51 12.23
CA THR A 78 -14.09 6.36 12.40
C THR A 78 -12.97 6.38 11.35
N ILE A 79 -13.32 6.69 10.10
CA ILE A 79 -12.35 6.77 8.99
C ILE A 79 -11.37 7.92 9.17
N ILE A 80 -11.84 9.11 9.59
CA ILE A 80 -10.97 10.25 9.88
C ILE A 80 -9.98 9.90 11.00
N CYS A 81 -10.46 9.32 12.11
CA CYS A 81 -9.59 8.90 13.21
C CYS A 81 -8.57 7.83 12.77
N ALA A 82 -8.98 6.88 11.93
CA ALA A 82 -8.10 5.86 11.38
C ALA A 82 -6.97 6.49 10.54
N LEU A 83 -7.32 7.41 9.64
CA LEU A 83 -6.37 8.14 8.80
C LEU A 83 -5.41 9.00 9.62
N LEU A 84 -5.93 9.74 10.60
CA LEU A 84 -5.10 10.59 11.47
C LEU A 84 -4.10 9.75 12.28
N GLY A 85 -4.52 8.60 12.81
CA GLY A 85 -3.63 7.66 13.49
C GLY A 85 -2.53 7.13 12.56
N ALA A 86 -2.89 6.76 11.33
CA ALA A 86 -1.94 6.30 10.32
C ALA A 86 -0.95 7.41 9.90
N ILE A 87 -1.44 8.62 9.66
CA ILE A 87 -0.62 9.80 9.35
C ILE A 87 0.35 10.09 10.47
N PHE A 88 -0.14 10.14 11.71
CA PHE A 88 0.69 10.39 12.89
C PHE A 88 1.83 9.36 12.98
N TRP A 89 1.50 8.07 12.82
CA TRP A 89 2.51 7.01 12.85
C TRP A 89 3.53 7.09 11.71
N ASN A 90 3.07 7.40 10.49
CA ASN A 90 3.95 7.59 9.35
C ASN A 90 4.92 8.76 9.55
N LEU A 91 4.44 9.90 10.05
CA LEU A 91 5.29 11.05 10.35
C LEU A 91 6.26 10.78 11.50
N LEU A 92 5.80 10.07 12.54
CA LEU A 92 6.64 9.69 13.69
C LEU A 92 7.79 8.78 13.25
N THR A 93 7.48 7.72 12.51
CA THR A 93 8.50 6.78 12.02
C THR A 93 9.46 7.42 11.04
N TRP A 94 8.96 8.30 10.17
CA TRP A 94 9.79 9.09 9.28
C TRP A 94 10.75 10.02 10.06
N TRP A 95 10.26 10.69 11.10
CA TRP A 95 11.10 11.56 11.95
C TRP A 95 12.26 10.80 12.60
N PHE A 96 12.02 9.55 13.01
CA PHE A 96 13.05 8.67 13.56
C PHE A 96 13.86 7.91 12.49
N GLY A 97 13.59 8.11 11.20
CA GLY A 97 14.27 7.41 10.11
C GLY A 97 14.01 5.90 10.09
N LEU A 98 12.91 5.44 10.69
CA LEU A 98 12.55 4.03 10.74
C LEU A 98 11.80 3.63 9.46
N PRO A 99 12.25 2.59 8.73
CA PRO A 99 11.47 2.04 7.63
C PRO A 99 10.19 1.43 8.18
N SER A 100 9.04 1.99 7.78
CA SER A 100 7.73 1.57 8.24
C SER A 100 6.80 1.39 7.05
N SER A 101 5.82 0.51 7.19
CA SER A 101 4.85 0.24 6.15
C SER A 101 3.58 1.04 6.39
N SER A 102 3.32 2.02 5.51
CA SER A 102 2.08 2.82 5.53
C SER A 102 0.82 1.97 5.40
N SER A 103 0.89 0.83 4.69
CA SER A 103 -0.23 -0.12 4.58
C SER A 103 -0.64 -0.67 5.95
N HIS A 104 0.35 -1.05 6.77
CA HIS A 104 0.10 -1.55 8.12
C HIS A 104 -0.31 -0.44 9.08
N ALA A 105 0.26 0.76 8.93
CA ALA A 105 -0.18 1.93 9.68
C ALA A 105 -1.67 2.24 9.42
N LEU A 106 -2.10 2.19 8.15
CA LEU A 106 -3.49 2.38 7.75
C LEU A 106 -4.41 1.30 8.31
N VAL A 107 -4.05 0.01 8.14
CA VAL A 107 -4.85 -1.10 8.67
C VAL A 107 -4.94 -1.03 10.20
N GLY A 108 -3.82 -0.75 10.89
CA GLY A 108 -3.78 -0.58 12.34
C GLY A 108 -4.64 0.59 12.80
N GLY A 109 -4.60 1.72 12.09
CA GLY A 109 -5.48 2.86 12.32
C GLY A 109 -6.95 2.50 12.15
N LEU A 110 -7.31 1.75 11.11
CA LEU A 110 -8.68 1.29 10.86
C LEU A 110 -9.18 0.34 11.95
N VAL A 111 -8.35 -0.63 12.34
CA VAL A 111 -8.64 -1.58 13.42
C VAL A 111 -8.84 -0.85 14.75
N GLY A 112 -7.92 0.04 15.12
CA GLY A 112 -7.99 0.81 16.36
C GLY A 112 -9.20 1.75 16.42
N ALA A 113 -9.46 2.48 15.34
CA ALA A 113 -10.61 3.38 15.26
C ALA A 113 -11.93 2.61 15.30
N THR A 114 -12.02 1.46 14.62
CA THR A 114 -13.23 0.61 14.66
C THR A 114 -13.47 0.06 16.06
N LEU A 115 -12.41 -0.41 16.74
CA LEU A 115 -12.53 -0.93 18.10
C LEU A 115 -12.99 0.15 19.09
N ALA A 116 -12.51 1.39 18.92
CA ALA A 116 -13.00 2.53 19.70
C ALA A 116 -14.47 2.82 19.39
N SER A 117 -14.86 2.80 18.12
CA SER A 117 -16.24 3.02 17.68
C SER A 117 -17.21 1.91 18.10
N SER A 118 -16.72 0.68 18.30
CA SER A 118 -17.49 -0.45 18.80
C SER A 118 -17.54 -0.52 20.32
N HIS A 119 -17.07 0.51 21.03
CA HIS A 119 -17.01 0.56 22.49
C HIS A 119 -16.21 -0.60 23.11
N GLY A 120 -15.15 -1.05 22.42
CA GLY A 120 -14.28 -2.14 22.88
C GLY A 120 -14.78 -3.54 22.53
N ASP A 121 -15.79 -3.66 21.66
CA ASP A 121 -16.22 -4.97 21.16
C ASP A 121 -15.22 -5.50 20.12
N TRP A 122 -14.46 -6.51 20.54
CA TRP A 122 -13.47 -7.22 19.71
C TRP A 122 -14.11 -8.07 18.61
N ALA A 123 -15.41 -8.36 18.68
CA ALA A 123 -16.15 -9.05 17.62
C ALA A 123 -16.39 -8.16 16.39
N ALA A 124 -16.24 -6.83 16.53
CA ALA A 124 -16.30 -5.89 15.41
C ALA A 124 -15.15 -6.07 14.40
N LEU A 125 -14.09 -6.79 14.79
CA LEU A 125 -12.94 -7.11 13.95
C LEU A 125 -13.13 -8.49 13.33
N ILE A 126 -12.99 -8.56 12.00
CA ILE A 126 -13.10 -9.84 11.29
C ILE A 126 -11.73 -10.52 11.38
N TRP A 127 -11.55 -11.36 12.40
CA TRP A 127 -10.27 -12.05 12.66
C TRP A 127 -9.95 -13.10 11.60
N SER A 128 -10.86 -14.05 11.40
CA SER A 128 -10.76 -15.08 10.39
C SER A 128 -12.16 -15.46 9.91
N LYS A 129 -12.35 -15.41 8.60
CA LYS A 129 -13.50 -15.98 7.93
C LYS A 129 -12.97 -16.90 6.84
N PRO A 130 -12.96 -18.22 7.09
CA PRO A 130 -12.42 -19.17 6.13
C PRO A 130 -13.18 -19.05 4.80
N PRO A 131 -12.49 -19.26 3.66
CA PRO A 131 -13.12 -19.21 2.36
C PRO A 131 -14.22 -20.27 2.25
N ALA A 132 -15.18 -20.06 1.34
CA ALA A 132 -16.15 -21.09 0.99
C ALA A 132 -15.39 -22.36 0.53
N ALA A 133 -15.95 -23.55 0.76
CA ALA A 133 -15.28 -24.83 0.51
C ALA A 133 -14.77 -25.04 -0.94
N THR A 134 -15.24 -24.22 -1.88
CA THR A 134 -14.87 -24.21 -3.30
C THR A 134 -13.83 -23.15 -3.69
N ALA A 135 -13.44 -22.26 -2.76
CA ALA A 135 -12.53 -21.15 -3.01
C ALA A 135 -11.11 -21.45 -2.51
N HIS A 136 -10.11 -20.85 -3.15
CA HIS A 136 -8.71 -21.03 -2.74
C HIS A 136 -8.44 -20.45 -1.35
N TRP A 137 -7.46 -21.01 -0.64
CA TRP A 137 -7.09 -20.63 0.74
C TRP A 137 -6.77 -19.12 0.91
N PHE A 138 -6.34 -18.44 -0.15
CA PHE A 138 -6.04 -17.01 -0.16
C PHE A 138 -7.27 -16.10 -0.32
N GLU A 139 -8.45 -16.65 -0.64
CA GLU A 139 -9.71 -15.89 -0.72
C GLU A 139 -10.41 -15.76 0.64
N GLY A 140 -9.81 -16.32 1.70
CA GLY A 140 -10.26 -16.10 3.06
C GLY A 140 -10.38 -14.61 3.38
N SER A 141 -11.45 -14.23 4.07
CA SER A 141 -11.64 -12.85 4.52
C SER A 141 -11.22 -12.71 5.98
N GLY A 142 -10.87 -11.48 6.39
CA GLY A 142 -10.39 -11.18 7.72
C GLY A 142 -8.92 -10.80 7.79
N LEU A 143 -8.53 -10.30 8.96
CA LEU A 143 -7.20 -9.78 9.27
C LEU A 143 -6.11 -10.84 9.09
N LEU A 144 -6.38 -12.11 9.46
CA LEU A 144 -5.40 -13.18 9.30
C LEU A 144 -5.00 -13.40 7.84
N TYR A 145 -5.98 -13.59 6.96
CA TYR A 145 -5.72 -13.93 5.56
C TYR A 145 -5.31 -12.74 4.70
N LYS A 146 -5.83 -11.54 4.99
CA LYS A 146 -5.59 -10.34 4.17
C LYS A 146 -4.39 -9.50 4.63
N VAL A 147 -3.99 -9.61 5.91
CA VAL A 147 -2.96 -8.74 6.50
C VAL A 147 -1.81 -9.58 7.05
N PHE A 148 -2.06 -10.39 8.08
CA PHE A 148 -0.98 -11.10 8.78
C PHE A 148 -0.26 -12.11 7.89
N LEU A 149 -1.00 -12.86 7.07
CA LEU A 149 -0.42 -13.88 6.22
C LEU A 149 0.44 -13.27 5.09
N PRO A 150 -0.05 -12.30 4.29
CA PRO A 150 0.80 -11.59 3.34
C PRO A 150 1.96 -10.82 3.99
N MET A 151 1.78 -10.29 5.20
CA MET A 151 2.83 -9.57 5.94
C MET A 151 4.07 -10.46 6.19
N VAL A 152 3.87 -11.74 6.50
CA VAL A 152 4.97 -12.68 6.73
C VAL A 152 5.42 -13.35 5.43
N LEU A 153 4.47 -13.73 4.57
CA LEU A 153 4.79 -14.46 3.34
C LEU A 153 5.45 -13.57 2.28
N SER A 154 5.10 -12.28 2.17
CA SER A 154 5.63 -11.43 1.11
C SER A 154 7.13 -11.13 1.24
N PRO A 155 7.71 -10.83 2.42
CA PRO A 155 9.16 -10.68 2.55
C PRO A 155 9.89 -12.01 2.35
N LEU A 156 9.34 -13.13 2.83
CA LEU A 156 9.91 -14.47 2.64
C LEU A 156 9.94 -14.85 1.16
N ALA A 157 8.83 -14.66 0.45
CA ALA A 157 8.75 -14.89 -0.98
C ALA A 157 9.72 -13.96 -1.72
N GLY A 158 9.76 -12.67 -1.39
CA GLY A 158 10.70 -11.71 -1.96
C GLY A 158 12.16 -12.12 -1.77
N LEU A 159 12.51 -12.64 -0.59
CA LEU A 159 13.85 -13.15 -0.29
C LEU A 159 14.17 -14.40 -1.11
N VAL A 160 13.27 -15.38 -1.15
CA VAL A 160 13.46 -16.63 -1.89
C VAL A 160 13.57 -16.39 -3.39
N PHE A 161 12.61 -15.66 -3.98
CA PHE A 161 12.64 -15.34 -5.41
C PHE A 161 13.81 -14.42 -5.76
N GLY A 162 14.11 -13.42 -4.91
CA GLY A 162 15.27 -12.56 -5.08
C GLY A 162 16.57 -13.34 -5.07
N PHE A 163 16.72 -14.30 -4.14
CA PHE A 163 17.89 -15.18 -4.06
C PHE A 163 18.03 -16.06 -5.30
N ILE A 164 16.94 -16.67 -5.77
CA ILE A 164 16.94 -17.52 -6.97
C ILE A 164 17.32 -16.71 -8.21
N ILE A 165 16.68 -15.55 -8.42
CA ILE A 165 16.94 -14.68 -9.57
C ILE A 165 18.38 -14.15 -9.53
N MET A 166 18.85 -13.70 -8.37
CA MET A 166 20.23 -13.22 -8.22
C MET A 166 21.24 -14.32 -8.49
N THR A 167 21.00 -15.54 -7.99
CA THR A 167 21.86 -16.70 -8.25
C THR A 167 21.91 -17.04 -9.73
N ALA A 168 20.75 -17.06 -10.41
CA ALA A 168 20.67 -17.31 -11.84
C ALA A 168 21.43 -16.23 -12.66
N LEU A 169 21.23 -14.96 -12.34
CA LEU A 169 21.94 -13.84 -12.98
C LEU A 169 23.45 -13.93 -12.75
N TYR A 170 23.87 -14.24 -11.52
CA TYR A 170 25.28 -14.42 -11.19
C TYR A 170 25.90 -15.54 -12.03
N MET A 171 25.27 -16.71 -12.08
CA MET A 171 25.72 -17.86 -12.88
C MET A 171 25.80 -17.53 -14.37
N PHE A 172 24.82 -16.80 -14.90
CA PHE A 172 24.80 -16.36 -16.29
C PHE A 172 25.93 -15.36 -16.61
N CYS A 173 26.25 -14.46 -15.68
CA CYS A 173 27.25 -13.42 -15.86
C CYS A 173 28.68 -13.82 -15.43
N LEU A 174 28.91 -15.06 -14.97
CA LEU A 174 30.22 -15.53 -14.47
C LEU A 174 31.40 -15.25 -15.41
N ARG A 175 31.17 -15.30 -16.72
CA ARG A 175 32.22 -15.13 -17.74
C ARG A 175 32.31 -13.70 -18.28
N TRP A 176 31.47 -12.79 -17.79
CA TRP A 176 31.39 -11.43 -18.30
C TRP A 176 32.39 -10.52 -17.60
N ARG A 177 33.00 -9.61 -18.35
CA ARG A 177 33.88 -8.59 -17.77
C ARG A 177 33.04 -7.62 -16.92
N PRO A 178 33.52 -7.15 -15.74
CA PRO A 178 32.78 -6.23 -14.88
C PRO A 178 32.25 -4.99 -15.59
N ARG A 179 33.02 -4.45 -16.54
CA ARG A 179 32.62 -3.30 -17.37
C ARG A 179 31.40 -3.59 -18.25
N THR A 180 31.32 -4.79 -18.83
CA THR A 180 30.17 -5.20 -19.66
C THR A 180 28.93 -5.39 -18.79
N VAL A 181 29.08 -6.00 -17.61
CA VAL A 181 27.98 -6.18 -16.64
C VAL A 181 27.44 -4.82 -16.22
N SER A 182 28.30 -3.90 -15.77
CA SER A 182 27.87 -2.57 -15.33
C SER A 182 27.16 -1.78 -16.43
N ASN A 183 27.64 -1.83 -17.67
CA ASN A 183 27.03 -1.10 -18.79
C ASN A 183 25.66 -1.66 -19.19
N THR A 184 25.51 -2.99 -19.18
CA THR A 184 24.25 -3.65 -19.55
C THR A 184 23.23 -3.56 -18.43
N PHE A 185 23.61 -3.97 -17.22
CA PHE A 185 22.71 -3.93 -16.07
C PHE A 185 22.39 -2.51 -15.60
N GLY A 186 23.28 -1.54 -15.82
CA GLY A 186 22.96 -0.14 -15.58
C GLY A 186 21.74 0.31 -16.40
N LYS A 187 21.66 -0.06 -17.68
CA LYS A 187 20.48 0.25 -18.53
C LYS A 187 19.25 -0.56 -18.13
N LEU A 188 19.41 -1.86 -17.85
CA LEU A 188 18.30 -2.74 -17.44
C LEU A 188 17.71 -2.33 -16.10
N GLN A 189 18.52 -1.79 -15.19
CA GLN A 189 18.07 -1.33 -13.88
C GLN A 189 17.10 -0.14 -13.99
N ILE A 190 17.20 0.69 -15.04
CA ILE A 190 16.22 1.77 -15.30
C ILE A 190 14.83 1.17 -15.56
N PHE A 191 14.76 0.11 -16.38
CA PHE A 191 13.50 -0.60 -16.62
C PHE A 191 12.98 -1.30 -15.36
N SER A 192 13.88 -1.93 -14.59
CA SER A 192 13.52 -2.56 -13.32
C SER A 192 12.99 -1.55 -12.29
N ALA A 193 13.62 -0.37 -12.18
CA ALA A 193 13.16 0.71 -11.31
C ALA A 193 11.81 1.29 -11.79
N GLY A 194 11.63 1.43 -13.10
CA GLY A 194 10.33 1.83 -13.66
C GLY A 194 9.24 0.80 -13.37
N TYR A 195 9.54 -0.50 -13.46
CA TYR A 195 8.62 -1.57 -13.09
C TYR A 195 8.31 -1.57 -11.58
N MET A 196 9.31 -1.32 -10.73
CA MET A 196 9.11 -1.15 -9.30
C MET A 196 8.18 0.03 -9.00
N GLY A 197 8.37 1.18 -9.67
CA GLY A 197 7.49 2.35 -9.55
C GLY A 197 6.06 2.06 -10.02
N LEU A 198 5.89 1.34 -11.14
CA LEU A 198 4.58 0.88 -11.63
C LEU A 198 3.87 -0.02 -10.61
N SER A 199 4.58 -1.04 -10.11
CA SER A 199 4.05 -1.99 -9.12
C SER A 199 3.69 -1.30 -7.81
N HIS A 200 4.53 -0.35 -7.37
CA HIS A 200 4.27 0.46 -6.18
C HIS A 200 3.01 1.32 -6.37
N GLY A 201 2.89 2.04 -7.49
CA GLY A 201 1.70 2.85 -7.77
C GLY A 201 0.40 2.07 -7.92
N GLN A 202 0.46 0.85 -8.49
CA GLN A 202 -0.69 -0.05 -8.54
C GLN A 202 -1.19 -0.43 -7.13
N ASN A 203 -0.30 -0.61 -6.16
CA ASN A 203 -0.67 -0.99 -4.80
C ASN A 203 -1.10 0.21 -3.95
N ASP A 204 -0.38 1.33 -4.07
CA ASP A 204 -0.51 2.47 -3.16
C ASP A 204 -1.74 3.32 -3.44
N ALA A 205 -1.94 3.71 -4.70
CA ALA A 205 -3.11 4.52 -5.08
C ALA A 205 -4.43 3.82 -4.73
N GLN A 206 -4.46 2.48 -4.84
CA GLN A 206 -5.65 1.70 -4.52
C GLN A 206 -6.01 1.73 -3.02
N LYS A 207 -5.05 1.95 -2.11
CA LYS A 207 -5.35 2.08 -0.66
C LYS A 207 -6.24 3.30 -0.42
N THR A 208 -5.83 4.45 -0.93
CA THR A 208 -6.55 5.71 -0.80
C THR A 208 -7.88 5.67 -1.53
N MET A 209 -7.95 5.06 -2.73
CA MET A 209 -9.22 4.79 -3.41
C MET A 209 -10.17 3.93 -2.57
N GLY A 210 -9.64 2.89 -1.91
CA GLY A 210 -10.43 2.03 -1.02
C GLY A 210 -11.01 2.77 0.18
N ILE A 211 -10.25 3.69 0.78
CA ILE A 211 -10.70 4.52 1.91
C ILE A 211 -11.77 5.52 1.45
N ILE A 212 -11.56 6.19 0.31
CA ILE A 212 -12.54 7.13 -0.23
C ILE A 212 -13.84 6.38 -0.57
N ALA A 213 -13.75 5.19 -1.16
CA ALA A 213 -14.92 4.35 -1.42
C ALA A 213 -15.64 3.96 -0.12
N LEU A 214 -14.91 3.56 0.92
CA LEU A 214 -15.46 3.25 2.24
C LEU A 214 -16.19 4.47 2.83
N ALA A 215 -15.60 5.67 2.69
CA ALA A 215 -16.17 6.92 3.19
C ALA A 215 -17.44 7.33 2.42
N LEU A 216 -17.47 7.13 1.11
CA LEU A 216 -18.67 7.36 0.30
C LEU A 216 -19.79 6.41 0.72
N VAL A 217 -19.51 5.12 0.89
CA VAL A 217 -20.52 4.14 1.34
C VAL A 217 -21.03 4.46 2.75
N ALA A 218 -20.14 4.82 3.67
CA ALA A 218 -20.51 5.23 5.03
C ALA A 218 -21.36 6.51 5.02
N GLY A 219 -20.99 7.50 4.20
CA GLY A 219 -21.74 8.74 4.01
C GLY A 219 -23.12 8.53 3.40
N THR A 220 -23.26 7.64 2.41
CA THR A 220 -24.57 7.28 1.84
C THR A 220 -25.47 6.63 2.89
N LYS A 221 -24.94 5.69 3.68
CA LYS A 221 -25.70 5.04 4.76
C LYS A 221 -26.13 5.98 5.87
N ALA A 222 -25.30 6.98 6.17
CA ALA A 222 -25.60 8.01 7.17
C ALA A 222 -26.64 9.05 6.67
N GLY A 223 -27.01 9.04 5.38
CA GLY A 223 -27.90 10.04 4.79
C GLY A 223 -27.21 11.37 4.47
N ASP A 224 -25.89 11.48 4.67
CA ASP A 224 -25.09 12.71 4.43
C ASP A 224 -25.04 13.14 2.95
N LEU A 225 -25.50 12.26 2.06
CA LEU A 225 -25.54 12.41 0.60
C LEU A 225 -26.98 12.39 0.04
N ALA A 226 -28.01 12.29 0.88
CA ALA A 226 -29.41 12.13 0.44
C ALA A 226 -30.05 13.39 -0.19
N GLY A 227 -29.38 14.53 -0.13
CA GLY A 227 -29.86 15.83 -0.65
C GLY A 227 -29.03 16.39 -1.80
N ILE A 228 -28.28 15.56 -2.51
CA ILE A 228 -27.43 15.96 -3.64
C ILE A 228 -28.20 15.67 -4.95
N PRO A 229 -28.23 16.60 -5.93
CA PRO A 229 -28.80 16.33 -7.25
C PRO A 229 -28.09 15.19 -7.99
#